data_AF-A0A972IQD3-F1
#
_entry.id   AF-A0A972IQD3-F1
#
_cell.length_a   1.000
_cell.length_b   1.000
_cell.length_c   1.000
_cell.angle_alpha   90.00
_cell.angle_beta   90.00
_cell.angle_gamma   90.00
#
_symmetry.space_group_name_H-M   'P 1'
#
loop_
_entity.id
_entity.type
_entity.pdbx_description
1 polymer ?
#
loop_
_entity_poly.entity_id
_entity_poly.type
_entity_poly.pdbx_seq_one_letter_code
_entity_poly.pdbx_strand_id
1 'polypeptide(L)'
;MAEPIKELSATQRSLGFEEMLKIMSEELQIEIGQVRNTVYLLDDEKTIAFIARYRKEATQSLNEIQIRQISERLQYLRRLKERKETVENAIREQGKWGDELDRQIAAVMT
;
A
#
# COMPACT_ATOMS: atom_id res chain seq x y z
N MET A 1 -26.50 26.00 -17.58
CA MET A 1 -26.47 25.87 -16.11
C MET A 1 -25.77 24.56 -15.82
N ALA A 2 -24.50 24.61 -15.42
CA ALA A 2 -23.70 23.41 -15.16
C ALA A 2 -23.93 22.97 -13.71
N GLU A 3 -24.25 21.69 -13.54
CA GLU A 3 -24.44 21.05 -12.24
C GLU A 3 -23.12 20.99 -11.44
N PRO A 4 -23.18 21.04 -10.09
CA PRO A 4 -22.01 21.19 -9.24
C PRO A 4 -21.25 19.86 -9.09
N ILE A 5 -20.07 19.78 -9.74
CA ILE A 5 -19.05 18.76 -9.47
C ILE A 5 -18.38 19.09 -8.13
N LYS A 6 -19.05 18.85 -7.01
CA LYS A 6 -18.50 19.13 -5.67
C LYS A 6 -18.53 17.98 -4.66
N GLU A 7 -18.71 16.74 -5.12
CA GLU A 7 -18.75 15.56 -4.23
C GLU A 7 -17.83 14.38 -4.64
N LEU A 8 -16.78 14.62 -5.43
CA LEU A 8 -15.68 13.65 -5.56
C LEU A 8 -14.54 13.93 -4.56
N SER A 9 -14.86 14.63 -3.48
CA SER A 9 -13.89 15.04 -2.45
C SER A 9 -13.39 13.83 -1.64
N ALA A 10 -12.08 13.62 -1.72
CA ALA A 10 -11.21 13.21 -0.62
C ALA A 10 -10.87 11.72 -0.39
N THR A 11 -11.46 10.74 -1.08
CA THR A 11 -11.20 9.32 -0.72
C THR A 11 -10.07 8.62 -1.50
N GLN A 12 -9.60 9.15 -2.64
CA GLN A 12 -8.67 8.42 -3.54
C GLN A 12 -7.21 8.93 -3.57
N ARG A 13 -6.70 9.53 -2.49
CA ARG A 13 -5.34 10.12 -2.49
C ARG A 13 -4.40 9.35 -1.55
N SER A 14 -3.31 8.84 -2.13
CA SER A 14 -2.22 8.04 -1.55
C SER A 14 -2.55 6.57 -1.29
N LEU A 15 -1.68 5.67 -1.77
CA LEU A 15 -1.64 4.28 -1.34
C LEU A 15 -1.36 4.25 0.17
N GLY A 16 -2.43 4.16 0.96
CA GLY A 16 -2.38 4.21 2.42
C GLY A 16 -1.85 2.90 3.02
N PHE A 17 -1.39 2.93 4.27
CA PHE A 17 -1.00 1.71 4.97
C PHE A 17 -2.12 0.67 4.97
N GLU A 18 -3.35 1.08 5.33
CA GLU A 18 -4.54 0.20 5.32
C GLU A 18 -4.88 -0.32 3.92
N GLU A 19 -4.64 0.45 2.86
CA GLU A 19 -4.87 0.03 1.48
C GLU A 19 -3.86 -1.04 1.05
N MET A 20 -2.58 -0.89 1.43
CA MET A 20 -1.56 -1.92 1.21
C MET A 20 -1.92 -3.22 1.94
N LEU A 21 -2.42 -3.13 3.19
CA LEU A 21 -2.88 -4.29 3.94
C LEU A 21 -4.02 -5.01 3.23
N LYS A 22 -5.00 -4.25 2.72
CA LYS A 22 -6.15 -4.80 2.00
C LYS A 22 -5.71 -5.48 0.70
N ILE A 23 -4.87 -4.84 -0.11
CA ILE A 23 -4.31 -5.43 -1.33
C ILE A 23 -3.58 -6.74 -1.03
N MET A 24 -2.69 -6.75 -0.03
CA MET A 24 -1.96 -7.97 0.35
C MET A 24 -2.88 -9.06 0.88
N SER A 25 -3.91 -8.70 1.65
CA SER A 25 -4.90 -9.64 2.16
C SER A 25 -5.66 -10.33 1.03
N GLU A 26 -6.13 -9.55 0.05
CA GLU A 26 -6.86 -10.05 -1.12
C GLU A 26 -5.97 -10.87 -2.06
N GLU A 27 -4.74 -10.42 -2.33
CA GLU A 27 -3.84 -11.11 -3.27
C GLU A 27 -3.24 -12.39 -2.70
N LEU A 28 -2.89 -12.39 -1.41
CA LEU A 28 -2.26 -13.54 -0.75
C LEU A 28 -3.29 -14.49 -0.14
N GLN A 29 -4.58 -14.11 -0.13
CA GLN A 29 -5.66 -14.85 0.51
C GLN A 29 -5.37 -15.11 2.01
N ILE A 30 -4.88 -14.07 2.69
CA ILE A 30 -4.53 -14.10 4.11
C ILE A 30 -5.43 -13.08 4.81
N GLU A 31 -5.93 -13.42 6.00
CA GLU A 31 -6.76 -12.51 6.78
C GLU A 31 -6.04 -11.19 7.08
N ILE A 32 -6.75 -10.07 6.92
CA ILE A 32 -6.17 -8.73 7.05
C ILE A 32 -5.50 -8.52 8.41
N GLY A 33 -6.03 -9.12 9.48
CA GLY A 33 -5.44 -9.08 10.81
C GLY A 33 -4.08 -9.78 10.89
N GLN A 34 -3.92 -10.93 10.21
CA GLN A 34 -2.64 -11.65 10.15
C GLN A 34 -1.61 -10.87 9.33
N VAL A 35 -2.03 -10.29 8.20
CA VAL A 35 -1.16 -9.43 7.39
C VAL A 35 -0.70 -8.23 8.21
N ARG A 36 -1.63 -7.51 8.86
CA ARG A 36 -1.34 -6.36 9.71
C ARG A 36 -0.33 -6.68 10.80
N ASN A 37 -0.55 -7.75 11.57
CA ASN A 37 0.35 -8.13 12.65
C ASN A 37 1.74 -8.51 12.13
N THR A 38 1.79 -9.21 10.99
CA THR A 38 3.06 -9.57 10.34
C THR A 38 3.81 -8.33 9.87
N VAL A 39 3.12 -7.38 9.26
CA VAL A 39 3.71 -6.10 8.82
C VAL A 39 4.27 -5.31 10.00
N TYR A 40 3.54 -5.21 11.12
CA TYR A 40 4.06 -4.55 12.32
C TYR A 40 5.33 -5.21 12.86
N LEU A 41 5.39 -6.54 12.85
CA LEU A 41 6.60 -7.25 13.26
C LEU A 41 7.77 -7.02 12.31
N LEU A 42 7.52 -6.99 10.99
CA LEU A 42 8.54 -6.68 9.99
C LEU A 42 9.05 -5.24 10.09
N ASP A 43 8.17 -4.29 10.44
CA ASP A 43 8.53 -2.89 10.67
C ASP A 43 9.32 -2.69 11.97
N ASP A 44 9.09 -3.52 12.98
CA ASP A 44 9.89 -3.60 14.21
C ASP A 44 11.20 -4.41 14.03
N GLU A 45 11.69 -4.44 12.78
CA GLU A 45 12.93 -5.08 12.33
C GLU A 45 13.06 -6.57 12.71
N LYS A 46 11.93 -7.26 12.94
CA LYS A 46 11.95 -8.70 13.21
C LYS A 46 12.16 -9.47 11.92
N THR A 47 13.06 -10.46 11.98
CA THR A 47 13.36 -11.30 10.82
C THR A 47 12.23 -12.29 10.55
N ILE A 48 12.05 -12.67 9.28
CA ILE A 48 11.07 -13.68 8.85
C ILE A 48 11.21 -14.97 9.67
N ALA A 49 12.43 -15.47 9.83
CA ALA A 49 12.71 -16.69 10.59
C ALA A 49 12.34 -16.55 12.08
N PHE A 50 12.56 -15.37 12.67
CA PHE A 50 12.15 -15.09 14.05
C PHE A 50 10.62 -15.08 14.19
N ILE A 51 9.92 -14.41 13.28
CA ILE A 51 8.45 -14.33 13.29
C ILE A 51 7.84 -15.73 13.15
N ALA A 52 8.31 -16.51 12.16
CA ALA A 52 7.82 -17.86 11.89
C ALA A 52 8.03 -18.84 13.06
N ARG A 53 9.08 -18.64 13.87
CA ARG A 53 9.42 -19.52 15.00
C ARG A 53 8.80 -19.07 16.32
N TYR A 54 8.83 -17.77 16.62
CA TYR A 54 8.55 -17.24 17.95
C TYR A 54 7.29 -16.36 18.03
N ARG A 55 6.66 -16.02 16.90
CA ARG A 55 5.47 -15.15 16.84
C ARG A 55 4.28 -15.80 16.14
N LYS A 56 4.17 -17.13 16.23
CA LYS A 56 3.07 -17.90 15.63
C LYS A 56 1.69 -17.49 16.17
N GLU A 57 1.57 -17.17 17.45
CA GLU A 57 0.28 -16.74 18.00
C GLU A 57 -0.14 -15.37 17.46
N ALA A 58 0.80 -14.43 17.32
CA ALA A 58 0.53 -13.10 16.80
C ALA A 58 0.16 -13.09 15.31
N THR A 59 0.69 -14.03 14.52
CA THR A 59 0.38 -14.18 13.09
C THR A 59 -0.70 -15.23 12.82
N GLN A 60 -1.32 -15.80 13.85
CA GLN A 60 -2.29 -16.90 13.71
C GLN A 60 -1.74 -18.09 12.89
N SER A 61 -0.48 -18.45 13.17
CA SER A 61 0.27 -19.59 12.58
C SER A 61 0.65 -19.48 11.11
N LEU A 62 0.92 -18.26 10.61
CA LEU A 62 1.56 -18.13 9.29
C LEU A 62 2.92 -18.84 9.23
N ASN A 63 3.17 -19.52 8.12
CA ASN A 63 4.45 -20.18 7.87
C ASN A 63 5.49 -19.22 7.26
N GLU A 64 6.74 -19.66 7.19
CA GLU A 64 7.85 -18.85 6.69
C GLU A 64 7.66 -18.37 5.24
N ILE A 65 7.02 -19.21 4.39
CA ILE A 65 6.73 -18.88 3.00
C ILE A 65 5.71 -17.75 2.92
N GLN A 66 4.63 -17.83 3.70
CA GLN A 66 3.59 -16.80 3.74
C GLN A 66 4.14 -15.46 4.28
N ILE A 67 4.94 -15.49 5.35
CA ILE A 67 5.56 -14.28 5.89
C ILE A 67 6.52 -13.65 4.87
N ARG A 68 7.26 -14.48 4.12
CA ARG A 68 8.12 -13.99 3.02
C ARG A 68 7.30 -13.34 1.91
N GLN A 69 6.19 -13.94 1.48
CA GLN A 69 5.30 -13.36 0.48
C GLN A 69 4.76 -11.99 0.92
N ILE A 70 4.33 -11.87 2.19
CA ILE A 70 3.90 -10.59 2.77
C ILE A 70 5.04 -9.57 2.72
N SER A 71 6.26 -9.95 3.14
CA SER A 71 7.42 -9.06 3.14
C SER A 71 7.78 -8.56 1.74
N GLU A 72 7.84 -9.45 0.76
CA GLU A 72 8.16 -9.11 -0.63
C GLU A 72 7.11 -8.19 -1.23
N ARG A 73 5.83 -8.48 -0.98
CA ARG A 73 4.73 -7.67 -1.48
C ARG A 73 4.68 -6.30 -0.83
N LEU A 74 4.87 -6.22 0.49
CA LEU A 74 4.97 -4.96 1.24
C LEU A 74 6.08 -4.07 0.66
N GLN A 75 7.27 -4.62 0.42
CA GLN A 75 8.39 -3.87 -0.17
C GLN A 75 8.06 -3.39 -1.59
N TYR A 76 7.39 -4.19 -2.39
CA TYR A 76 6.94 -3.76 -3.71
C TYR A 76 5.96 -2.59 -3.63
N LEU A 77 4.93 -2.68 -2.79
CA LEU A 77 3.91 -1.63 -2.65
C LEU A 77 4.50 -0.32 -2.10
N ARG A 78 5.44 -0.40 -1.15
CA ARG A 78 6.18 0.76 -0.64
C ARG A 78 7.01 1.45 -1.73
N ARG A 79 7.76 0.69 -2.53
CA ARG A 79 8.51 1.23 -3.68
C ARG A 79 7.60 1.86 -4.72
N LEU A 80 6.45 1.23 -4.99
CA LEU A 80 5.47 1.78 -5.92
C LEU A 80 4.92 3.13 -5.42
N LYS A 81 4.62 3.22 -4.12
CA LYS A 81 4.20 4.47 -3.47
C LYS A 81 5.28 5.55 -3.58
N GLU A 82 6.52 5.24 -3.22
CA GLU A 82 7.65 6.18 -3.29
C GLU A 82 7.89 6.68 -4.72
N ARG A 83 7.80 5.78 -5.72
CA ARG A 83 7.92 6.16 -7.12
C ARG A 83 6.78 7.07 -7.55
N LYS A 84 5.55 6.80 -7.12
CA LYS A 84 4.40 7.67 -7.38
C LYS A 84 4.65 9.05 -6.78
N GLU A 85 5.01 9.14 -5.51
CA GLU A 85 5.34 10.41 -4.83
C GLU A 85 6.48 11.17 -5.52
N THR A 86 7.51 10.48 -5.99
CA THR A 86 8.64 11.08 -6.72
C THR A 86 8.20 11.65 -8.07
N VAL A 87 7.42 10.89 -8.85
CA VAL A 87 6.86 11.36 -10.12
C VAL A 87 5.94 12.55 -9.86
N GLU A 88 5.13 12.46 -8.81
CA GLU A 88 4.23 13.54 -8.44
C GLU A 88 5.03 14.83 -8.12
N ASN A 89 6.02 14.74 -7.25
CA ASN A 89 6.87 15.89 -6.91
C ASN A 89 7.61 16.45 -8.12
N ALA A 90 8.15 15.60 -9.00
CA ALA A 90 8.86 16.03 -10.22
C ALA A 90 7.95 16.82 -11.18
N ILE A 91 6.66 16.46 -11.28
CA ILE A 91 5.68 17.18 -12.11
C ILE A 91 5.32 18.53 -11.45
N ARG A 92 5.23 18.58 -10.12
CA ARG A 92 5.00 19.84 -9.35
C ARG A 92 6.13 20.82 -9.54
N GLU A 93 7.37 20.36 -9.40
CA GLU A 93 8.56 21.20 -9.54
C GLU A 93 8.73 21.79 -10.94
N GLN A 94 8.25 21.09 -11.98
CA GLN A 94 8.24 21.61 -13.35
C GLN A 94 7.13 22.65 -13.61
N GLY A 95 6.29 22.98 -12.62
CA GLY A 95 5.17 23.91 -12.76
C GLY A 95 4.07 23.40 -13.72
N LYS A 96 4.14 22.13 -14.14
CA LYS A 96 3.17 21.47 -15.02
C LYS A 96 2.02 20.82 -14.27
N TRP A 97 2.00 20.94 -12.94
CA TRP A 97 0.89 20.49 -12.12
C TRP A 97 -0.31 21.42 -12.28
N GLY A 98 -1.02 21.26 -13.39
CA GLY A 98 -2.35 21.83 -13.60
C GLY A 98 -3.42 20.75 -13.43
N ASP A 99 -4.67 21.18 -13.20
CA ASP A 99 -5.87 20.34 -13.02
C ASP A 99 -6.05 19.24 -14.10
N GLU A 100 -5.44 19.42 -15.26
CA GLU A 100 -5.46 18.48 -16.38
C GLU A 100 -4.65 17.20 -16.12
N LEU A 101 -3.53 17.30 -15.39
CA LEU A 101 -2.69 16.13 -15.08
C LEU A 101 -3.28 15.28 -13.95
N ASP A 102 -3.97 15.90 -12.99
CA ASP A 102 -4.76 15.20 -11.96
C ASP A 102 -5.82 14.29 -12.63
N ARG A 103 -6.44 14.75 -13.74
CA ARG A 103 -7.40 13.94 -14.52
C ARG A 103 -6.73 12.80 -15.29
N GLN A 104 -5.57 13.04 -15.90
CA GLN A 104 -4.91 12.01 -16.70
C GLN A 104 -4.31 10.90 -15.83
N ILE A 105 -3.75 11.23 -14.67
CA ILE A 105 -3.26 10.22 -13.72
C ILE A 105 -4.43 9.45 -13.10
N ALA A 106 -5.55 10.11 -12.77
CA ALA A 106 -6.75 9.44 -12.28
C ALA A 106 -7.34 8.47 -13.32
N ALA A 107 -7.30 8.81 -14.61
CA ALA A 107 -7.84 7.98 -15.68
C ALA A 107 -7.03 6.69 -15.94
N VAL A 108 -5.70 6.74 -15.73
CA VAL A 108 -4.82 5.60 -16.01
C VAL A 108 -4.84 4.53 -14.90
N MET A 109 -5.41 4.81 -13.73
CA MET A 109 -5.58 3.83 -12.65
C MET A 109 -6.86 2.97 -12.76
N THR A 110 -7.43 2.85 -13.96
CA THR A 110 -8.57 1.96 -14.28
C THR A 110 -8.08 0.72 -15.02
#